data_AF-A0A2M9P617-F1
#
_entry.id   AF-A0A2M9P617-F1
#
_cell.length_a   1.000
_cell.length_b   1.000
_cell.length_c   1.000
_cell.angle_alpha   90.00
_cell.angle_beta   90.00
_cell.angle_gamma   90.00
#
_symmetry.space_group_name_H-M   'P 1'
#
loop_
_entity.id
_entity.type
_entity.pdbx_description
1 polymer ?
#
loop_
_entity_poly.entity_id
_entity_poly.type
_entity_poly.pdbx_seq_one_letter_code
_entity_poly.pdbx_strand_id
1 'polypeptide(L)'
;MQVVGRWRIVSADLWECGHLDLCGPARLDSRRARHGEIAFGALQASLDLAYGHNDVAFDWEGDDDMHEVRGSGSAELLDDGSLEIEFEYHRG
;
A
#
# COMPACT_ATOMS: atom_id res chain seq x y z
N MET A 1 3.18 -17.82 0.66
CA MET A 1 2.36 -17.16 1.72
C MET A 1 1.47 -16.12 1.05
N GLN A 2 0.33 -15.72 1.64
CA GLN A 2 -0.52 -14.70 1.01
C GLN A 2 -0.59 -13.45 1.89
N VAL A 3 -0.31 -12.28 1.30
CA VAL A 3 -0.57 -10.97 1.90
C VAL A 3 -2.08 -10.76 1.91
N VAL A 4 -2.77 -11.36 2.88
CA VAL A 4 -4.23 -11.24 3.06
C VAL A 4 -4.52 -10.82 4.49
N GLY A 5 -5.23 -9.72 4.64
CA GLY A 5 -5.56 -9.15 5.94
C GLY A 5 -5.36 -7.64 5.99
N ARG A 6 -5.47 -7.12 7.20
CA ARG A 6 -5.32 -5.70 7.51
C ARG A 6 -3.94 -5.46 8.11
N TRP A 7 -3.17 -4.61 7.44
CA TRP A 7 -1.81 -4.27 7.80
C TRP A 7 -1.73 -2.81 8.24
N ARG A 8 -0.87 -2.56 9.22
CA ARG A 8 -0.56 -1.22 9.73
C ARG A 8 0.78 -0.79 9.17
N ILE A 9 0.81 0.33 8.44
CA ILE A 9 2.07 0.92 7.98
C ILE A 9 2.65 1.72 9.16
N VAL A 10 3.85 1.38 9.58
CA VAL A 10 4.50 1.95 10.78
C VAL A 10 5.72 2.81 10.47
N SER A 11 6.30 2.66 9.28
CA SER A 11 7.48 3.37 8.81
C SER A 11 7.50 3.45 7.29
N ALA A 12 8.21 4.44 6.76
CA ALA A 12 8.52 4.58 5.34
C ALA A 12 9.85 5.34 5.18
N ASP A 13 10.51 5.16 4.03
CA ASP A 13 11.80 5.81 3.76
C ASP A 13 11.67 7.30 3.47
N LEU A 14 10.57 7.70 2.80
CA LEU A 14 10.33 9.07 2.35
C LEU A 14 9.51 9.90 3.33
N TRP A 15 8.77 9.25 4.23
CA TRP A 15 7.79 9.91 5.09
C TRP A 15 7.97 9.55 6.56
N GLU A 16 7.96 10.57 7.41
CA GLU A 16 7.97 10.36 8.85
C GLU A 16 6.62 9.82 9.34
N CYS A 17 6.62 9.16 10.52
CA CYS A 17 5.41 8.54 11.08
C CYS A 17 4.23 9.51 11.23
N GLY A 18 4.50 10.79 11.56
CA GLY A 18 3.45 11.81 11.65
C GLY A 18 2.80 12.14 10.31
N HIS A 19 3.55 12.04 9.21
CA HIS A 19 3.00 12.21 7.87
C HIS A 19 2.17 10.99 7.46
N LEU A 20 2.63 9.77 7.74
CA LEU A 20 1.86 8.54 7.45
C LEU A 20 0.46 8.59 8.09
N ASP A 21 0.35 9.13 9.31
CA ASP A 21 -0.90 9.18 10.05
C ASP A 21 -1.70 10.49 9.89
N LEU A 22 -1.37 11.33 8.91
CA LEU A 22 -1.90 12.70 8.78
C LEU A 22 -3.44 12.74 8.77
N CYS A 23 -4.09 11.94 7.92
CA CYS A 23 -5.56 11.86 7.81
C CYS A 23 -6.17 10.69 8.61
N GLY A 24 -5.38 10.06 9.48
CA GLY A 24 -5.73 8.88 10.24
C GLY A 24 -4.70 7.76 10.06
N PRO A 25 -4.83 6.64 10.80
CA PRO A 25 -3.81 5.61 10.78
C PRO A 25 -3.59 5.05 9.38
N ALA A 26 -2.36 5.16 8.87
CA ALA A 26 -1.87 4.49 7.67
C ALA A 26 -2.10 2.97 7.68
N ARG A 27 -2.73 2.43 6.62
CA ARG A 27 -3.12 1.02 6.54
C ARG A 27 -3.06 0.50 5.11
N LEU A 28 -2.86 -0.81 5.00
CA LEU A 28 -3.09 -1.58 3.79
C LEU A 28 -4.10 -2.69 4.11
N ASP A 29 -5.22 -2.71 3.40
CA ASP A 29 -6.28 -3.69 3.53
C ASP A 29 -6.27 -4.57 2.27
N SER A 30 -5.76 -5.78 2.40
CA SER A 30 -5.73 -6.77 1.31
C SER A 30 -6.94 -7.70 1.44
N ARG A 31 -7.88 -7.60 0.50
CA ARG A 31 -9.09 -8.43 0.49
C ARG A 31 -8.91 -9.64 -0.42
N ARG A 32 -9.66 -10.70 -0.13
CA ARG A 32 -9.80 -11.82 -1.08
C ARG A 32 -10.47 -11.28 -2.36
N ALA A 33 -10.06 -11.79 -3.53
CA ALA A 33 -10.49 -11.38 -4.88
C ALA A 33 -9.66 -10.29 -5.59
N ARG A 34 -8.33 -10.28 -5.39
CA ARG A 34 -7.39 -9.39 -6.12
C ARG A 34 -7.63 -7.89 -5.97
N HIS A 35 -8.31 -7.49 -4.91
CA HIS A 35 -8.58 -6.09 -4.62
C HIS A 35 -8.08 -5.73 -3.24
N GLY A 36 -7.48 -4.55 -3.11
CA GLY A 36 -7.04 -4.00 -1.85
C GLY A 36 -7.27 -2.50 -1.77
N GLU A 37 -7.03 -1.95 -0.60
CA GLU A 37 -7.07 -0.51 -0.33
C GLU A 37 -5.81 -0.14 0.43
N ILE A 38 -5.22 1.00 0.12
CA ILE A 38 -4.12 1.58 0.88
C ILE A 38 -4.46 3.03 1.21
N ALA A 39 -4.10 3.45 2.42
CA ALA A 39 -4.22 4.83 2.85
C ALA A 39 -3.04 5.20 3.74
N PHE A 40 -2.43 6.36 3.49
CA PHE A 40 -1.42 7.00 4.34
C PHE A 40 -1.31 8.48 3.95
N GLY A 41 -0.94 9.37 4.87
CA GLY A 41 -0.91 10.79 4.56
C GLY A 41 -2.28 11.30 4.13
N ALA A 42 -2.33 12.00 3.01
CA ALA A 42 -3.57 12.36 2.32
C ALA A 42 -4.00 11.35 1.23
N LEU A 43 -3.13 10.37 0.91
CA LEU A 43 -3.40 9.36 -0.10
C LEU A 43 -4.50 8.39 0.36
N GLN A 44 -5.47 8.16 -0.54
CA GLN A 44 -6.37 7.03 -0.51
C GLN A 44 -6.41 6.38 -1.89
N ALA A 45 -6.04 5.11 -1.99
CA ALA A 45 -5.96 4.41 -3.26
C ALA A 45 -6.54 2.99 -3.19
N SER A 46 -7.10 2.57 -4.31
CA SER A 46 -7.46 1.17 -4.56
C SER A 46 -6.29 0.43 -5.19
N LEU A 47 -6.15 -0.86 -4.86
CA LEU A 47 -5.10 -1.74 -5.36
C LEU A 47 -5.73 -2.84 -6.24
N ASP A 48 -5.18 -3.07 -7.42
CA ASP A 48 -5.40 -4.29 -8.20
C ASP A 48 -4.22 -5.24 -7.97
N LEU A 49 -4.47 -6.36 -7.29
CA LEU A 49 -3.43 -7.24 -6.75
C LEU A 49 -3.18 -8.44 -7.68
N ALA A 50 -1.93 -8.61 -8.09
CA ALA A 50 -1.42 -9.80 -8.75
C ALA A 50 -0.59 -10.64 -7.76
N TYR A 51 -1.15 -11.77 -7.32
CA TYR A 51 -0.49 -12.65 -6.35
C TYR A 51 0.60 -13.50 -7.02
N GLY A 52 1.84 -13.33 -6.57
CA GLY A 52 2.97 -14.20 -6.82
C GLY A 52 3.04 -15.37 -5.84
N HIS A 53 4.20 -16.03 -5.79
CA HIS A 53 4.40 -17.19 -4.90
C HIS A 53 4.65 -16.76 -3.43
N ASN A 54 5.43 -15.68 -3.27
CA ASN A 54 5.77 -15.07 -1.97
C ASN A 54 5.54 -13.55 -1.92
N ASP A 55 5.38 -12.92 -3.07
CA ASP A 55 5.18 -11.48 -3.26
C ASP A 55 3.78 -11.19 -3.83
N VAL A 56 3.36 -9.94 -3.71
CA VAL A 56 2.17 -9.40 -4.39
C VAL A 56 2.57 -8.15 -5.13
N ALA A 57 2.51 -8.19 -6.46
CA ALA A 57 2.60 -6.99 -7.28
C ALA A 57 1.22 -6.33 -7.35
N PHE A 58 1.18 -5.01 -7.46
CA PHE A 58 -0.07 -4.29 -7.62
C PHE A 58 0.07 -3.01 -8.43
N ASP A 59 -0.98 -2.71 -9.17
CA ASP A 59 -1.24 -1.37 -9.69
C ASP A 59 -2.18 -0.66 -8.72
N TRP A 60 -2.04 0.66 -8.61
CA TRP A 60 -2.87 1.46 -7.72
C TRP A 60 -3.30 2.77 -8.34
N GLU A 61 -4.52 3.18 -8.01
CA GLU A 61 -5.14 4.43 -8.46
C GLU A 61 -5.92 5.03 -7.29
N GLY A 62 -5.81 6.35 -7.13
CA GLY A 62 -6.37 7.04 -5.97
C GLY A 62 -6.31 8.55 -6.04
N ASP A 63 -6.56 9.17 -4.89
CA ASP A 63 -6.50 10.61 -4.67
C ASP A 63 -5.46 10.92 -3.59
N ASP A 64 -4.63 11.93 -3.85
CA ASP A 64 -3.69 12.50 -2.88
C ASP A 64 -3.93 14.01 -2.80
N ASP A 65 -4.60 14.45 -1.74
CA ASP A 65 -5.00 15.85 -1.53
C ASP A 65 -5.73 16.45 -2.74
N MET A 66 -6.84 15.81 -3.16
CA MET A 66 -7.69 16.22 -4.28
C MET A 66 -7.05 16.10 -5.67
N HIS A 67 -5.92 15.39 -5.78
CA HIS A 67 -5.26 15.10 -7.04
C HIS A 67 -5.32 13.61 -7.37
N GLU A 68 -5.82 13.30 -8.57
CA GLU A 68 -5.78 11.94 -9.09
C GLU A 68 -4.31 11.51 -9.30
N VAL A 69 -3.95 10.41 -8.66
CA VAL A 69 -2.62 9.81 -8.71
C VAL A 69 -2.74 8.33 -8.97
N ARG A 70 -1.69 7.77 -9.57
CA ARG A 70 -1.59 6.35 -9.85
C ARG A 70 -0.15 5.89 -9.83
N GLY A 71 0.02 4.58 -9.78
CA GLY A 71 1.31 3.97 -9.91
C GLY A 71 1.27 2.47 -9.74
N SER A 72 2.42 1.92 -9.36
CA SER A 72 2.60 0.50 -9.14
C SER A 72 3.39 0.25 -7.87
N GLY A 73 3.43 -1.00 -7.43
CA GLY A 73 4.19 -1.39 -6.25
C GLY A 73 4.23 -2.90 -6.05
N SER A 74 4.92 -3.29 -5.01
CA SER A 74 5.02 -4.68 -4.56
C SER A 74 4.88 -4.75 -3.04
N ALA A 75 4.41 -5.88 -2.54
CA ALA A 75 4.38 -6.16 -1.11
C ALA A 75 4.90 -7.57 -0.85
N GLU A 76 5.86 -7.69 0.07
CA GLU A 76 6.51 -8.95 0.43
C GLU A 76 6.35 -9.24 1.92
N LEU A 77 5.88 -10.45 2.24
CA LEU A 77 5.78 -10.91 3.62
C LEU A 77 7.13 -11.52 4.05
N LEU A 78 7.77 -10.92 5.05
CA LEU A 78 9.05 -11.37 5.59
C LEU A 78 8.85 -12.48 6.63
N ASP A 79 9.93 -13.22 6.93
CA ASP A 79 9.93 -14.34 7.88
C ASP A 79 9.60 -13.92 9.32
N ASP A 80 9.81 -12.65 9.67
CA ASP A 80 9.46 -12.09 10.98
C ASP A 80 7.98 -11.70 11.11
N GLY A 81 7.20 -11.86 10.03
CA GLY A 81 5.79 -11.53 9.96
C GLY A 81 5.50 -10.07 9.63
N SER A 82 6.52 -9.26 9.33
CA SER A 82 6.35 -7.90 8.81
C SER A 82 6.10 -7.90 7.29
N LEU A 83 5.45 -6.84 6.81
CA LEU A 83 5.17 -6.62 5.40
C LEU A 83 6.00 -5.43 4.92
N GLU A 84 6.88 -5.65 3.95
CA GLU A 84 7.61 -4.59 3.26
C GLU A 84 6.85 -4.22 1.99
N ILE A 85 6.76 -2.91 1.69
CA ILE A 85 5.98 -2.37 0.57
C ILE A 85 6.87 -1.44 -0.24
N GLU A 86 7.06 -1.75 -1.53
CA GLU A 86 7.57 -0.79 -2.50
C GLU A 86 6.39 -0.04 -3.12
N PHE A 87 6.45 1.28 -3.11
CA PHE A 87 5.35 2.14 -3.55
C PHE A 87 5.85 3.24 -4.50
N GLU A 88 5.49 3.13 -5.78
CA GLU A 88 5.99 4.02 -6.83
C GLU A 88 4.87 4.85 -7.44
N TYR A 89 5.07 6.17 -7.51
CA TYR A 89 4.17 7.09 -8.22
C TYR A 89 4.53 7.12 -9.71
N HIS A 90 3.57 6.87 -10.60
CA HIS A 90 3.72 7.14 -12.02
C HIS A 90 3.44 8.62 -12.26
N ARG A 91 4.50 9.42 -12.30
CA ARG A 91 4.42 10.79 -12.81
C ARG A 91 4.40 10.70 -14.34
N GLY A 92 3.29 11.15 -14.94
CA GLY A 92 3.13 11.23 -16.39
C GLY A 92 4.18 12.11 -17.06
#